data_AF-A0A1G2KY17-F1
#
_entry.id   AF-A0A1G2KY17-F1
#
_cell.length_a   1.000
_cell.length_b   1.000
_cell.length_c   1.000
_cell.angle_alpha   90.00
_cell.angle_beta   90.00
_cell.angle_gamma   90.00
#
_symmetry.space_group_name_H-M   'P 1'
#
loop_
_entity.id
_entity.type
_entity.pdbx_description
1 polymer ?
#
loop_
_entity_poly.entity_id
_entity_poly.type
_entity_poly.pdbx_seq_one_letter_code
_entity_poly.pdbx_strand_id
1 'polypeptide(L)'
;MKKKLLANIAATTVIAAAPLAAFAAVLPTSCDELLVFISDTVAKTLAAFIGAISIVILLVAAFQFLTAGGDAEKVKTARTTITWAVVGLAVALLSFNIRGIVETFLGDTIPTTCA
;
A
#
# COMPACT_ATOMS: atom_id res chain seq x y z
N MET A 1 19.48 -7.79 -27.34
CA MET A 1 18.40 -6.97 -26.73
C MET A 1 17.48 -7.76 -25.79
N LYS A 2 17.93 -8.86 -25.14
CA LYS A 2 17.06 -9.74 -24.32
C LYS A 2 17.26 -9.56 -22.79
N LYS A 3 18.34 -8.91 -22.37
CA LYS A 3 18.70 -8.74 -20.96
C LYS A 3 17.90 -7.62 -20.26
N LYS A 4 17.51 -6.59 -21.01
CA LYS A 4 16.73 -5.45 -20.49
C LYS A 4 15.25 -5.78 -20.26
N LEU A 5 14.74 -6.84 -20.90
CA LEU A 5 13.36 -7.32 -20.71
C LEU A 5 13.22 -8.12 -19.41
N LEU A 6 14.19 -8.99 -19.11
CA LEU A 6 14.22 -9.79 -17.89
C LEU A 6 14.50 -8.93 -16.64
N ALA A 7 15.30 -7.87 -16.77
CA ALA A 7 15.54 -6.94 -15.66
C ALA A 7 14.29 -6.13 -15.25
N ASN A 8 13.39 -5.82 -16.20
CA ASN A 8 12.17 -5.06 -15.91
C ASN A 8 11.06 -5.94 -15.29
N ILE A 9 10.99 -7.22 -15.69
CA ILE A 9 10.09 -8.20 -15.08
C ILE A 9 10.57 -8.58 -13.68
N ALA A 10 11.89 -8.71 -13.49
CA ALA A 10 12.50 -8.87 -12.17
C ALA A 10 12.24 -7.66 -11.27
N ALA A 11 12.26 -6.42 -11.78
CA ALA A 11 11.86 -5.27 -10.98
C ALA A 11 10.39 -5.33 -10.54
N THR A 12 9.48 -5.82 -11.39
CA THR A 12 8.07 -6.02 -11.02
C THR A 12 7.83 -7.23 -10.09
N THR A 13 8.63 -8.30 -10.18
CA THR A 13 8.50 -9.48 -9.30
C THR A 13 9.29 -9.37 -8.01
N VAL A 14 10.37 -8.58 -7.96
CA VAL A 14 11.12 -8.27 -6.73
C VAL A 14 10.28 -7.41 -5.79
N ILE A 15 9.43 -6.52 -6.31
CA ILE A 15 8.44 -5.79 -5.50
C ILE A 15 7.40 -6.76 -4.89
N ALA A 16 7.09 -7.88 -5.56
CA ALA A 16 6.17 -8.90 -5.04
C ALA A 16 6.85 -9.93 -4.12
N ALA A 17 8.18 -10.10 -4.20
CA ALA A 17 8.95 -11.05 -3.39
C ALA A 17 9.60 -10.42 -2.13
N ALA A 18 9.88 -9.11 -2.13
CA ALA A 18 10.32 -8.39 -0.93
C ALA A 18 9.34 -8.52 0.27
N PRO A 19 8.01 -8.53 0.06
CA PRO A 19 7.05 -8.80 1.13
C PRO A 19 7.23 -10.21 1.71
N LEU A 20 7.45 -11.23 0.88
CA LEU A 20 7.62 -12.63 1.32
C LEU A 20 8.83 -12.81 2.24
N ALA A 21 9.94 -12.10 1.99
CA ALA A 21 11.09 -12.11 2.88
C ALA A 21 10.83 -11.36 4.20
N ALA A 22 10.02 -10.30 4.17
CA ALA A 22 9.58 -9.61 5.38
C ALA A 22 8.61 -10.45 6.22
N PHE A 23 7.80 -11.32 5.61
CA PHE A 23 6.87 -12.20 6.33
C PHE A 23 7.55 -13.36 7.09
N ALA A 24 8.79 -13.72 6.77
CA ALA A 24 9.48 -14.85 7.42
C ALA A 24 10.14 -14.50 8.77
N ALA A 25 10.51 -13.23 8.99
CA ALA A 25 11.28 -12.80 10.17
C ALA A 25 10.43 -12.42 11.39
N VAL A 26 9.16 -12.80 11.37
CA VAL A 26 8.12 -12.02 12.05
C VAL A 26 7.29 -12.83 13.03
N LEU A 27 7.23 -14.15 12.90
CA LEU A 27 6.29 -14.99 13.65
C LEU A 27 6.47 -14.82 15.17
N PRO A 28 5.53 -14.14 15.86
CA PRO A 28 5.56 -14.00 17.31
C PRO A 28 5.00 -15.28 17.94
N THR A 29 5.65 -15.77 19.00
CA THR A 29 5.27 -17.01 19.68
C THR A 29 4.31 -16.79 20.86
N SER A 30 3.84 -15.55 21.06
CA SER A 30 2.88 -15.14 22.08
C SER A 30 1.73 -14.32 21.49
N CYS A 31 0.53 -14.42 22.06
CA CYS A 31 -0.68 -13.75 21.53
C CYS A 31 -0.61 -12.21 21.62
N ASP A 32 0.05 -11.67 22.66
CA ASP A 32 0.30 -10.24 22.86
C ASP A 32 1.17 -9.66 21.75
N GLU A 33 2.31 -10.32 21.52
CA GLU A 33 3.24 -9.86 20.51
C GLU A 33 2.66 -10.05 19.11
N LEU A 34 1.78 -11.05 18.88
CA LEU A 34 1.10 -11.22 17.60
C LEU A 34 0.18 -10.03 17.26
N LEU A 35 -0.65 -9.60 18.20
CA LEU A 35 -1.56 -8.48 17.97
C LEU A 35 -0.81 -7.15 17.79
N VAL A 36 0.20 -6.89 18.62
CA VAL A 36 1.04 -5.69 18.50
C VAL A 36 1.87 -5.72 17.22
N PHE A 37 2.40 -6.89 16.85
CA PHE A 37 3.17 -7.06 15.63
C PHE A 37 2.34 -6.79 14.37
N ILE A 38 1.11 -7.31 14.31
CA ILE A 38 0.19 -7.07 13.19
C ILE A 38 -0.24 -5.60 13.13
N SER A 39 -0.56 -5.01 14.30
CA SER A 39 -1.03 -3.62 14.38
C SER A 39 0.06 -2.61 14.05
N ASP A 40 1.28 -2.81 14.54
CA ASP A 40 2.33 -1.80 14.47
C ASP A 40 3.35 -2.10 13.37
N THR A 41 3.92 -3.31 13.37
CA THR A 41 5.00 -3.66 12.43
C THR A 41 4.46 -3.96 11.04
N VAL A 42 3.43 -4.81 10.92
CA VAL A 42 2.84 -5.16 9.61
C VAL A 42 2.16 -3.96 9.00
N ALA A 43 1.31 -3.26 9.75
CA ALA A 43 0.56 -2.13 9.22
C ALA A 43 1.48 -0.97 8.80
N LYS A 44 2.48 -0.58 9.62
CA LYS A 44 3.40 0.50 9.25
C LYS A 44 4.29 0.11 8.07
N THR A 45 4.80 -1.12 8.04
CA THR A 45 5.68 -1.60 6.95
C THR A 45 4.93 -1.68 5.62
N LEU A 46 3.73 -2.26 5.61
CA LEU A 46 2.87 -2.31 4.42
C LEU A 46 2.42 -0.92 4.00
N ALA A 47 1.98 -0.08 4.92
CA ALA A 47 1.55 1.28 4.60
C ALA A 47 2.69 2.12 4.02
N ALA A 48 3.91 2.00 4.56
CA ALA A 48 5.09 2.69 4.01
C ALA A 48 5.43 2.20 2.60
N PHE A 49 5.38 0.89 2.35
CA PHE A 49 5.61 0.32 1.02
C PHE A 49 4.55 0.78 0.00
N ILE A 50 3.27 0.67 0.38
CA ILE A 50 2.13 1.06 -0.47
C ILE A 50 2.15 2.57 -0.73
N GLY A 51 2.49 3.38 0.27
CA GLY A 51 2.63 4.83 0.14
C GLY A 51 3.73 5.22 -0.84
N ALA A 52 4.90 4.61 -0.74
CA ALA A 52 6.01 4.86 -1.67
C ALA A 52 5.65 4.48 -3.11
N ILE A 53 5.04 3.31 -3.32
CA ILE A 53 4.61 2.84 -4.64
C ILE A 53 3.50 3.73 -5.23
N SER A 54 2.56 4.19 -4.39
CA SER A 54 1.46 5.05 -4.82
C SER A 54 1.95 6.36 -5.42
N ILE A 55 2.99 6.97 -4.85
CA ILE A 55 3.58 8.21 -5.38
C ILE A 55 4.17 7.98 -6.77
N VAL A 56 4.87 6.86 -6.99
CA VAL A 56 5.46 6.52 -8.29
C VAL A 56 4.38 6.30 -9.35
N ILE A 57 3.32 5.57 -9.01
CA ILE A 57 2.20 5.30 -9.94
C ILE A 57 1.45 6.60 -10.25
N LEU A 58 1.25 7.50 -9.27
CA LEU A 58 0.66 8.81 -9.49
C LEU A 58 1.46 9.65 -10.50
N LEU A 59 2.79 9.68 -10.36
CA LEU A 59 3.64 10.40 -11.30
C LEU A 59 3.54 9.82 -12.71
N VAL A 60 3.62 8.50 -12.87
CA VAL A 60 3.49 7.83 -14.17
C VAL A 60 2.12 8.11 -14.80
N ALA A 61 1.04 8.05 -14.01
CA ALA A 61 -0.31 8.35 -14.48
C ALA A 61 -0.45 9.82 -14.91
N ALA A 62 0.16 10.74 -14.17
CA ALA A 62 0.14 12.17 -14.51
C ALA A 62 0.89 12.45 -15.82
N PHE A 63 2.08 11.87 -16.02
CA PHE A 63 2.81 12.01 -17.28
C PHE A 63 2.04 11.41 -18.46
N GLN A 64 1.43 10.23 -18.27
CA GLN A 64 0.59 9.61 -19.29
C GLN A 64 -0.65 10.46 -19.63
N PHE A 65 -1.22 11.17 -18.65
CA PHE A 65 -2.33 12.09 -18.88
C PHE A 65 -1.90 13.32 -19.70
N LEU A 66 -0.77 13.93 -19.34
CA LEU A 66 -0.25 15.13 -20.01
C LEU A 66 0.25 14.85 -21.43
N THR A 67 0.80 13.66 -21.68
CA THR A 67 1.33 13.26 -22.99
C THR A 67 0.31 12.61 -23.91
N ALA A 68 -0.94 12.44 -23.47
CA ALA A 68 -1.98 11.76 -24.24
C ALA A 68 -2.39 12.48 -25.54
N GLY A 69 -2.06 13.77 -25.70
CA GLY A 69 -2.07 14.48 -26.99
C GLY A 69 -3.39 14.51 -27.78
N GLY A 70 -4.51 14.09 -27.19
CA GLY A 70 -5.81 13.98 -27.86
C GLY A 70 -6.28 12.55 -28.19
N ASP A 71 -5.47 11.51 -27.91
CA ASP A 71 -5.89 10.12 -28.03
C ASP A 71 -6.88 9.75 -26.90
N ALA A 72 -8.14 9.55 -27.27
CA ALA A 72 -9.24 9.28 -26.35
C ALA A 72 -9.00 8.02 -25.49
N GLU A 73 -8.27 7.02 -26.00
CA GLU A 73 -8.00 5.78 -25.28
C GLU A 73 -6.97 6.00 -24.17
N LYS A 74 -5.94 6.80 -24.45
CA LYS A 74 -4.90 7.18 -23.46
C LYS A 74 -5.46 8.08 -22.38
N VAL A 75 -6.33 9.03 -22.74
CA VAL A 75 -7.02 9.91 -21.78
C VAL A 75 -7.95 9.11 -20.87
N LYS A 76 -8.75 8.19 -21.43
CA LYS A 76 -9.66 7.34 -20.65
C LYS A 76 -8.89 6.48 -19.64
N THR A 77 -7.81 5.85 -20.08
CA THR A 77 -6.96 5.02 -19.23
C THR A 77 -6.32 5.85 -18.11
N ALA A 78 -5.75 7.01 -18.43
CA ALA A 78 -5.14 7.89 -17.43
C ALA A 78 -6.16 8.42 -16.41
N ARG A 79 -7.39 8.74 -16.84
CA ARG A 79 -8.50 9.12 -15.95
C ARG A 79 -8.82 8.01 -14.96
N THR A 80 -8.98 6.77 -15.43
CA THR A 80 -9.25 5.63 -14.55
C THR A 80 -8.11 5.41 -13.55
N THR A 81 -6.85 5.51 -14.00
CA THR A 81 -5.69 5.34 -13.11
C THR A 81 -5.63 6.42 -12.03
N ILE A 82 -5.90 7.68 -12.38
CA ILE A 82 -5.95 8.79 -11.42
C ILE A 82 -7.08 8.57 -10.41
N THR A 83 -8.27 8.16 -10.85
CA THR A 83 -9.39 7.86 -9.95
C THR A 83 -9.01 6.78 -8.93
N TRP A 84 -8.41 5.68 -9.39
CA TRP A 84 -7.96 4.61 -8.49
C TRP A 84 -6.86 5.06 -7.53
N ALA A 85 -5.93 5.91 -7.98
CA ALA A 85 -4.89 6.46 -7.12
C ALA A 85 -5.46 7.39 -6.03
N VAL A 86 -6.44 8.23 -6.37
CA VAL A 86 -7.15 9.09 -5.41
C VAL A 86 -7.95 8.27 -4.40
N VAL A 87 -8.65 7.23 -4.87
CA VAL A 87 -9.40 6.32 -3.98
C VAL A 87 -8.46 5.60 -3.01
N GLY A 88 -7.31 5.11 -3.48
CA GLY A 88 -6.31 4.47 -2.62
C GLY A 88 -5.78 5.41 -1.52
N LEU A 89 -5.49 6.67 -1.88
CA LEU A 89 -5.07 7.69 -0.92
C LEU A 89 -6.18 8.01 0.09
N ALA A 90 -7.42 8.13 -0.36
CA ALA A 90 -8.56 8.38 0.52
C ALA A 90 -8.76 7.24 1.54
N VAL A 91 -8.68 5.98 1.09
CA VAL A 91 -8.79 4.81 1.99
C VAL A 91 -7.64 4.77 3.00
N ALA A 92 -6.41 5.09 2.58
CA ALA A 92 -5.28 5.15 3.50
C ALA A 92 -5.50 6.18 4.61
N LEU A 93 -5.99 7.38 4.27
CA LEU A 93 -6.31 8.43 5.25
C LEU A 93 -7.44 8.00 6.20
N LEU A 94 -8.48 7.36 5.68
CA LEU A 94 -9.60 6.87 6.49
C LEU A 94 -9.15 5.78 7.49
N SER A 95 -8.27 4.88 7.07
CA SER A 95 -7.75 3.79 7.91
C SER A 95 -7.10 4.29 9.21
N PHE A 96 -6.37 5.42 9.15
CA PHE A 96 -5.77 6.03 10.34
C PHE A 96 -6.81 6.63 11.30
N ASN A 97 -7.89 7.21 10.77
CA ASN A 97 -8.90 7.90 11.57
C ASN A 97 -9.89 6.92 12.23
N ILE A 98 -10.14 5.76 11.62
CA ILE A 98 -11.11 4.78 12.13
C ILE A 98 -10.75 4.29 13.54
N ARG A 99 -9.47 4.10 13.87
CA ARG A 99 -9.07 3.63 15.22
C ARG A 99 -9.53 4.58 16.33
N GLY A 100 -9.25 5.88 16.19
CA GLY A 100 -9.65 6.87 17.19
C GLY A 100 -11.18 7.05 17.29
N ILE A 101 -11.88 6.87 16.17
CA ILE A 101 -13.35 6.87 16.14
C ILE A 101 -13.89 5.69 16.97
N VAL A 102 -13.38 4.47 16.73
CA VAL A 102 -13.82 3.25 17.42
C VAL A 102 -13.50 3.31 18.92
N GLU A 103 -12.32 3.79 19.31
CA GLU A 103 -11.94 4.00 20.72
C GLU A 103 -12.87 5.00 21.43
N THR A 104 -13.26 6.08 20.74
CA THR A 104 -14.19 7.10 21.28
C THR A 104 -15.60 6.54 21.45
N PHE A 105 -16.04 5.62 20.58
CA PHE A 105 -17.36 5.01 20.65
C PHE A 105 -17.47 3.83 21.64
N LEU A 106 -16.39 3.07 21.84
CA LEU A 106 -16.40 1.92 22.74
C LEU A 106 -15.99 2.28 24.18
N GLY A 107 -15.38 3.44 24.43
CA GLY A 107 -15.03 3.90 25.78
C GLY A 107 -13.90 3.13 26.46
N ASP A 108 -13.52 1.97 25.91
CA ASP A 108 -12.38 1.15 26.32
C ASP A 108 -11.33 1.12 25.20
N THR A 109 -10.07 1.32 25.58
CA THR A 109 -8.93 1.07 24.68
C THR A 109 -8.94 -0.41 24.29
N ILE A 110 -9.01 -0.70 22.99
CA ILE A 110 -9.02 -2.07 22.46
C ILE A 110 -7.81 -2.80 23.06
N PRO A 111 -7.99 -3.87 23.87
CA PRO A 111 -6.88 -4.53 24.51
C PRO A 111 -5.98 -5.13 23.44
N THR A 112 -4.79 -4.56 23.26
CA THR A 112 -3.71 -5.12 22.44
C THR A 112 -2.92 -6.17 23.20
N THR A 113 -3.42 -6.59 24.36
CA THR A 113 -2.84 -7.60 25.24
C THR A 113 -3.91 -8.66 25.56
N CYS A 114 -3.67 -9.90 25.17
CA CYS A 114 -4.33 -11.10 25.64
C CYS A 114 -3.87 -11.43 27.07
N ALA A 115 -4.74 -11.17 28.05
CA ALA A 115 -4.63 -11.72 29.40
C ALA A 115 -4.90 -13.24 29.40
#